data_AF-A0A9Q0R7N0-F1
#
_entry.id   AF-A0A9Q0R7N0-F1
#
_cell.length_a   1.000
_cell.length_b   1.000
_cell.length_c   1.000
_cell.angle_alpha   90.00
_cell.angle_beta   90.00
_cell.angle_gamma   90.00
#
_symmetry.space_group_name_H-M   'P 1'
#
loop_
_entity.id
_entity.type
_entity.pdbx_description
1 polymer ?
#
loop_
_entity_poly.entity_id
_entity_poly.type
_entity_poly.pdbx_seq_one_letter_code
_entity_poly.pdbx_strand_id
1 'polypeptide(L)'
;MKTLHFIKVFEEEAIAWEDKLNRLHLLFDTWIDVQRKWVYLEGVFCGSSDIQQLLPQESSKFKTIDNDFLIMMKKVAKSPHILDVLNIQGLQHTLERLSDMLSKVQKALGEYLEKQRSAFPRFYFVGDEDLLEIIGHSKDVVKIQRHLRKMFAGIALLKLSDDETSIIGMLSREHEEINFPDPVKYKEISKIHEWLNMVENQMRVSLGNCLDISLREFIQLSSKDELDKDLFLKWVETTPAQIIVLTIKVIWTQKVENALSNNSQVFLKQTLDWIGNILDLLAFNVLFDLQPITRKKYEHLIIELIHQRDVIRRLIQAGVKTLKDFAWTEEMRFYWNEKESHETKLMISIANASFAYGFEYLGVVDKLVQTPLTDRCYLTLTQALNLRLGGAPAGPAGTGKSLRNSTIVYTPNGPKLNGDLQIGDEVCKIGVFRVHFKDGGFVDCSDDHLLVC
;
A
#
# COMPACT_ATOMS: atom_id res chain seq x y z
N MET A 1 54.67 -11.45 -12.43
CA MET A 1 56.02 -11.70 -11.88
C MET A 1 56.48 -13.13 -12.16
N LYS A 2 55.69 -14.17 -11.83
CA LYS A 2 55.97 -15.62 -12.02
C LYS A 2 56.47 -16.09 -13.40
N THR A 3 56.25 -15.32 -14.46
CA THR A 3 56.68 -15.63 -15.83
C THR A 3 58.06 -15.07 -16.21
N LEU A 4 58.73 -14.32 -15.33
CA LEU A 4 60.03 -13.70 -15.61
C LEU A 4 61.19 -14.65 -15.29
N HIS A 5 62.18 -14.70 -16.19
CA HIS A 5 63.32 -15.63 -16.14
C HIS A 5 64.20 -15.48 -14.88
N PHE A 6 64.20 -14.31 -14.25
CA PHE A 6 65.01 -13.99 -13.07
C PHE A 6 64.33 -14.30 -11.73
N ILE A 7 63.13 -14.88 -11.76
CA ILE A 7 62.35 -15.08 -10.53
C ILE A 7 62.93 -16.15 -9.60
N LYS A 8 63.75 -17.07 -10.11
CA LYS A 8 64.40 -18.14 -9.33
C LYS A 8 65.19 -17.62 -8.12
N VAL A 9 65.67 -16.38 -8.17
CA VAL A 9 66.43 -15.73 -7.07
C VAL A 9 65.51 -15.32 -5.92
N PHE A 10 64.25 -14.99 -6.20
CA PHE A 10 63.26 -14.49 -5.24
C PHE A 10 62.07 -15.44 -5.10
N GLU A 11 62.19 -16.67 -5.61
CA GLU A 11 61.06 -17.59 -5.72
C GLU A 11 60.50 -17.95 -4.34
N GLU A 12 61.38 -18.22 -3.36
CA GLU A 12 60.98 -18.49 -1.98
C GLU A 12 60.27 -17.29 -1.32
N GLU A 13 60.82 -16.07 -1.49
CA GLU A 13 60.20 -14.86 -0.96
C GLU A 13 58.86 -14.55 -1.63
N ALA A 14 58.78 -14.75 -2.95
CA ALA A 14 57.57 -14.51 -3.74
C ALA A 14 56.45 -15.47 -3.34
N ILE A 15 56.75 -16.75 -3.13
CA ILE A 15 55.78 -17.75 -2.65
C ILE A 15 55.34 -17.39 -1.22
N ALA A 16 56.27 -17.06 -0.33
CA ALA A 16 55.94 -16.67 1.05
C ALA A 16 55.05 -15.42 1.10
N TRP A 17 55.27 -14.44 0.21
CA TRP A 17 54.41 -13.26 0.09
C TRP A 17 53.06 -13.58 -0.53
N GLU A 18 53.01 -14.43 -1.54
CA GLU A 18 51.75 -14.89 -2.12
C GLU A 18 50.87 -15.58 -1.08
N ASP A 19 51.44 -16.48 -0.27
CA ASP A 19 50.72 -17.15 0.82
C ASP A 19 50.22 -16.14 1.87
N LYS A 20 51.05 -15.15 2.25
CA LYS A 20 50.64 -14.08 3.16
C LYS A 20 49.50 -13.24 2.57
N LEU A 21 49.59 -12.86 1.30
CA LEU A 21 48.57 -12.05 0.62
C LEU A 21 47.26 -12.81 0.46
N ASN A 22 47.31 -14.10 0.11
CA ASN A 22 46.13 -14.95 0.03
C ASN A 22 45.44 -15.10 1.39
N ARG A 23 46.21 -15.30 2.46
CA ARG A 23 45.68 -15.33 3.83
C ARG A 23 45.05 -14.01 4.24
N LEU A 24 45.67 -12.88 3.85
CA LEU A 24 45.12 -11.55 4.11
C LEU A 24 43.81 -11.31 3.35
N HIS A 25 43.73 -11.73 2.09
CA HIS A 25 42.51 -11.63 1.30
C HIS A 25 41.35 -12.38 1.95
N LEU A 26 41.54 -13.66 2.29
CA LEU A 26 40.52 -14.47 2.95
C LEU A 26 40.10 -13.88 4.31
N LEU A 27 41.07 -13.37 5.07
CA LEU A 27 40.81 -12.71 6.34
C LEU A 27 39.91 -11.49 6.15
N PHE A 28 40.22 -10.62 5.19
CA PHE A 28 39.43 -9.41 4.94
C PHE A 28 38.04 -9.70 4.39
N ASP A 29 37.88 -10.70 3.52
CA ASP A 29 36.57 -11.12 3.02
C ASP A 29 35.65 -11.56 4.16
N THR A 30 36.18 -12.36 5.09
CA THR A 30 35.42 -12.80 6.26
C THR A 30 35.15 -11.64 7.21
N TRP A 31 36.15 -10.78 7.42
CA TRP A 31 36.03 -9.65 8.35
C TRP A 31 34.99 -8.64 7.90
N ILE A 32 34.98 -8.25 6.62
CA ILE A 32 34.01 -7.26 6.13
C ILE A 32 32.58 -7.77 6.24
N ASP A 33 32.35 -9.07 5.99
CA ASP A 33 31.04 -9.71 6.18
C ASP A 33 30.61 -9.70 7.65
N VAL A 34 31.50 -10.13 8.56
CA VAL A 34 31.27 -10.08 10.02
C VAL A 34 30.94 -8.67 10.49
N GLN A 35 31.72 -7.67 10.06
CA GLN A 35 31.52 -6.28 10.48
C GLN A 35 30.18 -5.73 9.97
N ARG A 36 29.82 -6.00 8.71
CA ARG A 36 28.52 -5.55 8.15
C ARG A 36 27.35 -6.14 8.92
N LYS A 37 27.37 -7.45 9.17
CA LYS A 37 26.32 -8.15 9.95
C LYS A 37 26.26 -7.65 11.39
N TRP A 38 27.42 -7.45 12.02
CA TRP A 38 27.49 -6.96 13.40
C TRP A 38 26.94 -5.54 13.53
N VAL A 39 27.33 -4.61 12.65
CA VAL A 39 26.83 -3.20 12.69
C VAL A 39 25.31 -3.17 12.55
N TYR A 40 24.74 -3.96 11.64
CA TYR A 40 23.29 -4.05 11.49
C TYR A 40 22.62 -4.60 12.76
N LEU A 41 23.07 -5.75 13.26
CA LEU A 41 22.45 -6.41 14.42
C LEU A 41 22.67 -5.63 15.74
N GLU A 42 23.77 -4.88 15.86
CA GLU A 42 24.02 -3.97 16.98
C GLU A 42 22.97 -2.87 17.02
N GLY A 43 22.71 -2.20 15.88
CA GLY A 43 21.64 -1.21 15.79
C GLY A 43 20.27 -1.76 16.17
N VAL A 44 19.97 -3.01 15.82
CA VAL A 44 18.70 -3.67 16.13
C VAL A 44 18.58 -4.07 17.60
N PHE A 45 19.55 -4.81 18.14
CA PHE A 45 19.45 -5.38 19.49
C PHE A 45 19.88 -4.40 20.59
N CYS A 46 20.81 -3.48 20.33
CA CYS A 46 21.24 -2.47 21.31
C CYS A 46 20.35 -1.22 21.28
N GLY A 47 19.74 -0.91 20.14
CA GLY A 47 18.91 0.30 19.95
C GLY A 47 17.51 0.24 20.58
N SER A 48 16.92 -0.94 20.79
CA SER A 48 15.57 -1.10 21.34
C SER A 48 15.51 -2.18 22.42
N SER A 49 15.14 -1.79 23.66
CA SER A 49 14.88 -2.73 24.76
C SER A 49 13.70 -3.66 24.46
N ASP A 50 12.74 -3.20 23.67
CA ASP A 50 11.51 -3.93 23.39
C ASP A 50 11.78 -5.11 22.45
N ILE A 51 12.67 -4.93 21.47
CA ILE A 51 13.13 -6.02 20.60
C ILE A 51 13.88 -7.09 21.41
N GLN A 52 14.68 -6.69 22.42
CA GLN A 52 15.34 -7.67 23.30
C GLN A 52 14.33 -8.52 24.08
N GLN A 53 13.17 -7.97 24.45
CA GLN A 53 12.10 -8.71 25.12
C GLN A 53 11.34 -9.63 24.17
N LEU A 54 11.17 -9.22 22.91
CA LEU A 54 10.50 -10.02 21.88
C LEU A 54 11.34 -11.20 21.41
N LEU A 55 12.67 -11.04 21.32
CA LEU A 55 13.63 -12.04 20.85
C LEU A 55 14.73 -12.30 21.90
N PRO A 56 14.40 -12.87 23.07
CA PRO A 56 15.33 -12.97 24.19
C PRO A 56 16.49 -13.95 23.94
N GLN A 57 16.23 -15.07 23.24
CA GLN A 57 17.26 -16.05 22.90
C GLN A 57 18.30 -15.44 21.95
N GLU A 58 17.82 -14.71 20.95
CA GLU A 58 18.67 -14.14 19.90
C GLU A 58 19.44 -12.94 20.42
N SER A 59 18.83 -12.14 21.29
CA SER A 59 19.49 -11.07 22.05
C SER A 59 20.61 -11.62 22.94
N SER A 60 20.40 -12.74 23.64
CA SER A 60 21.44 -13.37 24.47
C SER A 60 22.61 -13.90 23.65
N LYS A 61 22.33 -14.55 22.51
CA LYS A 61 23.36 -14.98 21.56
C LYS A 61 24.14 -13.78 21.02
N PHE A 62 23.45 -12.72 20.61
CA PHE A 62 24.08 -11.51 20.10
C PHE A 62 24.97 -10.84 21.14
N LYS A 63 24.56 -10.74 22.41
CA LYS A 63 25.43 -10.21 23.49
C LYS A 63 26.73 -10.98 23.66
N THR A 64 26.72 -12.29 23.40
CA THR A 64 27.95 -13.10 23.45
C THR A 64 28.85 -12.78 22.26
N ILE A 65 28.27 -12.71 21.06
CA ILE A 65 28.95 -12.32 19.81
C ILE A 65 29.57 -10.92 19.93
N ASP A 66 28.81 -9.98 20.49
CA ASP A 66 29.21 -8.58 20.69
C ASP A 66 30.45 -8.48 21.59
N ASN A 67 30.43 -9.16 22.75
CA ASN A 67 31.59 -9.20 23.64
C ASN A 67 32.83 -9.80 22.96
N ASP A 68 32.67 -10.92 22.23
CA ASP A 68 33.77 -11.57 21.52
C ASP A 68 34.34 -10.67 20.41
N PHE A 69 33.48 -9.98 19.67
CA PHE A 69 33.87 -9.04 18.63
C PHE A 69 34.60 -7.83 19.22
N LEU A 70 34.10 -7.23 20.30
CA LEU A 70 34.76 -6.11 20.98
C LEU A 70 36.12 -6.49 21.58
N ILE A 71 36.25 -7.69 22.15
CA ILE A 71 37.54 -8.21 22.64
C ILE A 71 38.54 -8.37 21.49
N MET A 72 38.09 -8.89 20.35
CA MET A 72 38.91 -8.99 19.13
C MET A 72 39.34 -7.60 18.64
N MET A 73 38.40 -6.67 18.49
CA MET A 73 38.68 -5.31 18.02
C MET A 73 39.63 -4.55 18.96
N LYS A 74 39.57 -4.78 20.28
CA LYS A 74 40.55 -4.23 21.23
C LYS A 74 41.97 -4.76 20.99
N LYS A 75 42.13 -6.04 20.65
CA LYS A 75 43.44 -6.62 20.29
C LYS A 75 43.98 -6.00 19.01
N VAL A 76 43.11 -5.85 18.01
CA VAL A 76 43.45 -5.23 16.72
C VAL A 76 43.84 -3.75 16.89
N ALA A 77 43.09 -3.01 17.72
CA ALA A 77 43.39 -1.61 18.02
C ALA A 77 44.74 -1.42 18.74
N LYS A 78 45.19 -2.42 19.52
CA LYS A 78 46.48 -2.38 20.20
C LYS A 78 47.67 -2.51 19.24
N SER A 79 47.51 -3.26 18.14
CA SER A 79 48.54 -3.45 17.11
C SER A 79 47.89 -3.37 15.73
N PRO A 80 47.72 -2.15 15.17
CA PRO A 80 46.93 -1.93 13.95
C PRO A 80 47.67 -2.31 12.66
N HIS A 81 48.97 -2.65 12.73
CA HIS A 81 49.72 -3.07 11.56
C HIS A 81 49.22 -4.42 11.06
N ILE A 82 48.88 -4.48 9.77
CA ILE A 82 48.18 -5.64 9.18
C ILE A 82 48.95 -6.96 9.29
N LEU A 83 50.29 -6.91 9.25
CA LEU A 83 51.12 -8.09 9.44
C LEU A 83 51.10 -8.60 10.89
N ASP A 84 50.96 -7.69 11.87
CA ASP A 84 50.81 -8.06 13.28
C ASP A 84 49.43 -8.65 13.55
N VAL A 85 48.39 -8.09 12.90
CA VAL A 85 47.02 -8.60 12.95
C VAL A 85 46.94 -10.02 12.38
N LEU A 86 47.62 -10.29 11.25
CA LEU A 86 47.69 -11.63 10.66
C LEU A 86 48.36 -12.66 11.58
N ASN A 87 49.25 -12.20 12.47
CA ASN A 87 49.96 -13.03 13.44
C ASN A 87 49.17 -13.27 14.74
N ILE A 88 47.99 -12.65 14.91
CA ILE A 88 47.11 -12.92 16.04
C ILE A 88 46.62 -14.38 15.95
N GLN A 89 46.99 -15.19 16.95
CA GLN A 89 46.63 -16.61 16.98
C GLN A 89 45.11 -16.82 16.96
N GLY A 90 44.65 -17.64 16.03
CA GLY A 90 43.24 -18.03 15.92
C GLY A 90 42.29 -16.94 15.42
N LEU A 91 42.79 -15.82 14.89
CA LEU A 91 41.94 -14.72 14.39
C LEU A 91 40.98 -15.18 13.30
N GLN A 92 41.49 -15.87 12.27
CA GLN A 92 40.70 -16.38 11.15
C GLN A 92 39.54 -17.27 11.63
N HIS A 93 39.86 -18.29 12.44
CA HIS A 93 38.85 -19.21 12.99
C HIS A 93 37.84 -18.48 13.89
N THR A 94 38.28 -17.44 14.60
CA THR A 94 37.35 -16.63 15.42
C THR A 94 36.39 -15.85 14.54
N LEU A 95 36.86 -15.22 13.45
CA LEU A 95 36.01 -14.51 12.49
C LEU A 95 35.04 -15.45 11.78
N GLU A 96 35.49 -16.64 11.35
CA GLU A 96 34.62 -17.66 10.74
C GLU A 96 33.53 -18.11 11.71
N ARG A 97 33.88 -18.36 12.98
CA ARG A 97 32.91 -18.69 14.03
C ARG A 97 31.91 -17.55 14.27
N LEU A 98 32.39 -16.30 14.34
CA LEU A 98 31.52 -15.13 14.50
C LEU A 98 30.59 -14.97 13.29
N SER A 99 31.07 -15.19 12.06
CA SER A 99 30.25 -15.12 10.85
C SER A 99 29.11 -16.16 10.86
N ASP A 100 29.39 -17.41 11.22
CA ASP A 100 28.36 -18.45 11.34
C ASP A 100 27.34 -18.12 12.42
N MET A 101 27.80 -17.67 13.60
CA MET A 101 26.92 -17.26 14.69
C MET A 101 26.04 -16.05 14.31
N LEU A 102 26.61 -15.03 13.66
CA LEU A 102 25.88 -13.85 13.16
C LEU A 102 24.85 -14.25 12.10
N SER A 103 25.21 -15.15 11.19
CA SER A 103 24.31 -15.62 10.13
C SER A 103 23.10 -16.36 10.70
N LYS A 104 23.29 -17.16 11.76
CA LYS A 104 22.20 -17.82 12.49
C LYS A 104 21.25 -16.81 13.17
N VAL A 105 21.80 -15.78 13.81
CA VAL A 105 20.99 -14.72 14.44
C VAL A 105 20.23 -13.92 13.37
N GLN A 106 20.89 -13.57 12.27
CA GLN A 106 20.27 -12.85 11.15
C GLN A 106 19.14 -13.66 10.51
N LYS A 107 19.33 -14.97 10.30
CA LYS A 107 18.29 -15.85 9.77
C LYS A 107 17.07 -15.90 10.69
N ALA A 108 17.28 -16.08 12.00
CA ALA A 108 16.20 -16.09 12.98
C ALA A 108 15.42 -14.75 13.02
N LEU A 109 16.13 -13.63 12.90
CA LEU A 109 15.51 -12.30 12.78
C LEU A 109 14.67 -12.19 11.50
N GLY A 110 15.19 -12.65 10.36
CA GLY A 110 14.46 -12.67 9.09
C GLY A 110 13.18 -13.50 9.15
N GLU A 111 13.25 -14.71 9.72
CA GLU A 111 12.08 -15.58 9.94
C GLU A 111 11.03 -14.91 10.85
N TYR A 112 11.48 -14.19 11.88
CA TYR A 112 10.57 -13.42 12.74
C TYR A 112 9.87 -12.28 11.99
N LEU A 113 10.62 -11.51 11.19
CA LEU A 113 10.04 -10.42 10.39
C LEU A 113 9.05 -10.96 9.37
N GLU A 114 9.36 -12.08 8.72
CA GLU A 114 8.45 -12.71 7.75
C GLU A 114 7.16 -13.21 8.41
N LYS A 115 7.25 -13.72 9.64
CA LYS A 115 6.06 -14.06 10.44
C LYS A 115 5.20 -12.84 10.75
N GLN A 116 5.82 -11.69 11.04
CA GLN A 116 5.06 -10.44 11.24
C GLN A 116 4.42 -9.98 9.93
N ARG A 117 5.14 -10.05 8.79
CA ARG A 117 4.59 -9.73 7.46
C ARG A 117 3.42 -10.62 7.06
N SER A 118 3.51 -11.90 7.37
CA SER A 118 2.41 -12.84 7.15
C SER A 118 1.19 -12.54 8.04
N ALA A 119 1.40 -12.04 9.26
CA ALA A 119 0.32 -11.66 10.17
C ALA A 119 -0.35 -10.33 9.79
N PHE A 120 0.38 -9.44 9.12
CA PHE A 120 -0.15 -8.19 8.58
C PHE A 120 0.48 -7.88 7.21
N PRO A 121 -0.22 -8.22 6.11
CA PRO A 121 0.33 -8.13 4.75
C PRO A 121 0.84 -6.74 4.34
N ARG A 122 0.38 -5.65 4.97
CA ARG A 122 0.90 -4.31 4.64
C ARG A 122 2.35 -4.10 5.06
N PHE A 123 2.91 -4.96 5.91
CA PHE A 123 4.33 -4.91 6.22
C PHE A 123 5.23 -5.35 5.04
N TYR A 124 4.69 -5.93 3.98
CA TYR A 124 5.46 -6.13 2.74
C TYR A 124 5.77 -4.81 2.01
N PHE A 125 5.08 -3.71 2.32
CA PHE A 125 5.34 -2.38 1.75
C PHE A 125 6.42 -1.58 2.50
N VAL A 126 6.99 -2.15 3.57
CA VAL A 126 8.04 -1.50 4.37
C VAL A 126 9.30 -2.37 4.39
N GLY A 127 10.46 -1.71 4.38
CA GLY A 127 11.75 -2.37 4.51
C GLY A 127 11.96 -2.94 5.91
N ASP A 128 12.99 -3.77 6.07
CA ASP A 128 13.30 -4.41 7.36
C ASP A 128 13.59 -3.38 8.47
N GLU A 129 14.30 -2.29 8.16
CA GLU A 129 14.63 -1.22 9.11
C GLU A 129 13.36 -0.51 9.62
N ASP A 130 12.47 -0.11 8.70
CA ASP A 130 11.17 0.50 9.05
C ASP A 130 10.32 -0.46 9.89
N LEU A 131 10.28 -1.75 9.52
CA LEU A 131 9.49 -2.75 10.22
C LEU A 131 10.00 -2.96 11.65
N LEU A 132 11.32 -2.96 11.84
CA LEU A 132 11.95 -3.06 13.16
C LEU A 132 11.66 -1.81 14.00
N GLU A 133 11.67 -0.61 13.42
CA GLU A 133 11.29 0.62 14.12
C GLU A 133 9.82 0.57 14.58
N ILE A 134 8.92 0.08 13.72
CA ILE A 134 7.49 -0.10 14.02
C ILE A 134 7.29 -1.10 15.17
N ILE A 135 7.96 -2.25 15.13
CA ILE A 135 7.86 -3.30 16.17
C ILE A 135 8.48 -2.82 17.49
N GLY A 136 9.65 -2.20 17.41
CA GLY A 136 10.41 -1.69 18.56
C GLY A 136 9.73 -0.52 19.28
N HIS A 137 8.78 0.16 18.63
CA HIS A 137 7.98 1.25 19.21
C HIS A 137 6.49 0.92 19.23
N SER A 138 6.12 -0.35 19.34
CA SER A 138 4.74 -0.83 19.16
C SER A 138 3.66 -0.13 20.01
N LYS A 139 4.04 0.49 21.13
CA LYS A 139 3.16 1.24 22.04
C LYS A 139 3.14 2.75 21.81
N ASP A 140 4.09 3.28 21.04
CA ASP A 140 4.23 4.70 20.73
C ASP A 140 3.68 4.99 19.33
N VAL A 141 2.38 5.28 19.26
CA VAL A 141 1.68 5.54 18.00
C VAL A 141 2.28 6.74 17.27
N VAL A 142 2.77 7.75 17.99
CA VAL A 142 3.30 8.98 17.39
C VAL A 142 4.50 8.67 16.48
N LYS A 143 5.38 7.74 16.90
CA LYS A 143 6.49 7.26 16.06
C LYS A 143 5.98 6.45 14.87
N ILE A 144 5.06 5.52 15.10
CA ILE A 144 4.51 4.62 14.07
C ILE A 144 3.82 5.40 12.94
N GLN A 145 3.18 6.54 13.25
CA GLN A 145 2.49 7.39 12.25
C GLN A 145 3.36 7.77 11.05
N ARG A 146 4.69 7.91 11.22
CA ARG A 146 5.61 8.22 10.13
C ARG A 146 5.64 7.16 9.04
N HIS A 147 5.42 5.90 9.41
CA HIS A 147 5.44 4.77 8.48
C HIS A 147 4.05 4.43 7.91
N LEU A 148 2.96 4.97 8.47
CA LEU A 148 1.59 4.72 7.98
C LEU A 148 1.44 5.10 6.50
N ARG A 149 2.12 6.16 6.04
CA ARG A 149 2.11 6.60 4.62
C ARG A 149 2.74 5.59 3.65
N LYS A 150 3.55 4.67 4.16
CA LYS A 150 4.12 3.54 3.38
C LYS A 150 3.12 2.38 3.32
N MET A 151 2.36 2.15 4.38
CA MET A 151 1.43 1.01 4.52
C MET A 151 -0.01 1.28 4.01
N PHE A 152 -0.46 2.53 4.04
CA PHE A 152 -1.80 2.96 3.67
C PHE A 152 -1.75 4.02 2.57
N ALA A 153 -2.77 4.02 1.71
CA ALA A 153 -2.83 4.98 0.60
C ALA A 153 -3.15 6.41 1.08
N GLY A 154 -4.23 6.56 1.86
CA GLY A 154 -4.76 7.86 2.29
C GLY A 154 -4.57 8.20 3.76
N ILE A 155 -4.20 7.24 4.62
CA ILE A 155 -3.98 7.50 6.05
C ILE A 155 -2.62 8.18 6.22
N ALA A 156 -2.64 9.45 6.59
CA ALA A 156 -1.45 10.21 6.95
C ALA A 156 -1.19 10.20 8.46
N LEU A 157 -2.25 10.30 9.27
CA LEU A 157 -2.22 10.32 10.73
C LEU A 157 -3.42 9.57 11.30
N LEU A 158 -3.29 9.13 12.56
CA LEU A 158 -4.38 8.56 13.34
C LEU A 158 -4.81 9.57 14.39
N LYS A 159 -6.12 9.74 14.56
CA LYS A 159 -6.67 10.59 15.60
C LYS A 159 -6.67 9.81 16.91
N LEU A 160 -5.94 10.29 17.90
CA LEU A 160 -5.93 9.72 19.25
C LEU A 160 -7.00 10.37 20.12
N SER A 161 -7.50 9.65 21.12
CA SER A 161 -8.31 10.20 22.20
C SER A 161 -7.49 11.14 23.09
N ASP A 162 -8.15 12.01 23.85
CA ASP A 162 -7.48 13.01 24.73
C ASP A 162 -6.56 12.36 25.80
N ASP A 163 -6.87 11.13 26.20
CA ASP A 163 -6.09 10.31 27.13
C ASP A 163 -5.01 9.45 26.42
N GLU A 164 -4.91 9.56 25.10
CA GLU A 164 -4.01 8.81 24.22
C GLU A 164 -4.08 7.29 24.46
N THR A 165 -5.24 6.73 24.79
CA THR A 165 -5.39 5.28 25.02
C THR A 165 -6.00 4.55 23.83
N SER A 166 -6.70 5.30 22.97
CA SER A 166 -7.47 4.76 21.88
C SER A 166 -7.30 5.59 20.60
N ILE A 167 -7.44 4.91 19.47
CA ILE A 167 -7.50 5.55 18.15
C ILE A 167 -8.98 5.72 17.81
N ILE A 168 -9.40 6.97 17.64
CA ILE A 168 -10.80 7.37 17.42
C ILE A 168 -11.10 7.75 15.96
N GLY A 169 -10.07 7.81 15.10
CA GLY A 169 -10.25 8.14 13.69
C GLY A 169 -8.95 8.17 12.90
N MET A 170 -9.07 8.59 11.65
CA MET A 170 -7.96 8.71 10.70
C MET A 170 -8.01 10.06 9.99
N LEU A 171 -6.83 10.59 9.63
CA LEU A 171 -6.68 11.84 8.90
C LEU A 171 -5.88 11.64 7.61
N SER A 172 -6.29 12.35 6.55
CA SER A 172 -5.51 12.47 5.32
C SER A 172 -4.41 13.52 5.44
N ARG A 173 -3.56 13.62 4.41
CA ARG A 173 -2.53 14.66 4.30
C ARG A 173 -3.14 16.06 4.23
N GLU A 174 -4.32 16.18 3.63
CA GLU A 174 -5.10 17.39 3.50
C GLU A 174 -5.96 17.69 4.74
N HIS A 175 -5.76 16.93 5.82
CA HIS A 175 -6.48 17.04 7.10
C HIS A 175 -7.97 16.70 6.98
N GLU A 176 -8.36 15.88 5.98
CA GLU A 176 -9.68 15.28 5.95
C GLU A 176 -9.77 14.21 7.05
N GLU A 177 -10.74 14.36 7.95
CA GLU A 177 -10.92 13.49 9.12
C GLU A 177 -12.10 12.54 8.91
N ILE A 178 -11.89 11.27 9.28
CA ILE A 178 -12.96 10.27 9.38
C ILE A 178 -12.88 9.59 10.75
N ASN A 179 -13.96 9.67 11.53
CA ASN A 179 -14.05 9.05 12.83
C ASN A 179 -14.42 7.56 12.74
N PHE A 180 -13.92 6.78 13.68
CA PHE A 180 -14.22 5.36 13.82
C PHE A 180 -15.51 5.18 14.64
N PRO A 181 -16.47 4.35 14.19
CA PRO A 181 -17.64 4.00 14.98
C PRO A 181 -17.25 3.40 16.34
N ASP A 182 -16.26 2.50 16.32
CA ASP A 182 -15.71 1.89 17.53
C ASP A 182 -14.22 2.26 17.69
N PRO A 183 -13.84 2.96 18.77
CA PRO A 183 -12.45 3.29 19.05
C PRO A 183 -11.55 2.05 19.20
N VAL A 184 -10.35 2.08 18.63
CA VAL A 184 -9.37 0.99 18.76
C VAL A 184 -8.47 1.25 19.97
N LYS A 185 -8.66 0.47 21.03
CA LYS A 185 -7.86 0.57 22.27
C LYS A 185 -6.50 -0.11 22.14
N TYR A 186 -5.58 0.54 21.44
CA TYR A 186 -4.27 -0.03 21.12
C TYR A 186 -3.39 -0.32 22.35
N LYS A 187 -3.53 0.42 23.46
CA LYS A 187 -2.75 0.18 24.69
C LYS A 187 -3.08 -1.13 25.41
N GLU A 188 -4.30 -1.64 25.25
CA GLU A 188 -4.73 -2.93 25.82
C GLU A 188 -4.23 -4.13 24.99
N ILE A 189 -3.78 -3.88 23.75
CA ILE A 189 -3.40 -4.90 22.78
C ILE A 189 -1.89 -5.11 22.82
N SER A 190 -1.48 -6.35 23.06
CA SER A 190 -0.06 -6.69 23.22
C SER A 190 0.74 -6.69 21.90
N LYS A 191 0.12 -7.06 20.78
CA LYS A 191 0.80 -7.21 19.49
C LYS A 191 0.40 -6.13 18.50
N ILE A 192 1.39 -5.55 17.83
CA ILE A 192 1.18 -4.45 16.90
C ILE A 192 0.28 -4.79 15.71
N HIS A 193 0.47 -5.97 15.11
CA HIS A 193 -0.32 -6.39 13.95
C HIS A 193 -1.80 -6.56 14.30
N GLU A 194 -2.15 -6.89 15.56
CA GLU A 194 -3.54 -7.07 15.98
C GLU A 194 -4.28 -5.73 15.96
N TRP A 195 -3.72 -4.68 16.57
CA TRP A 195 -4.39 -3.38 16.57
C TRP A 195 -4.35 -2.70 15.19
N LEU A 196 -3.29 -2.90 14.39
CA LEU A 196 -3.25 -2.42 13.00
C LEU A 196 -4.32 -3.09 12.13
N ASN A 197 -4.54 -4.39 12.29
CA ASN A 197 -5.65 -5.09 11.65
C ASN A 197 -7.02 -4.53 12.09
N MET A 198 -7.17 -4.18 13.37
CA MET A 198 -8.40 -3.52 13.87
C MET A 198 -8.59 -2.13 13.25
N VAL A 199 -7.53 -1.34 13.10
CA VAL A 199 -7.57 -0.03 12.42
C VAL A 199 -7.98 -0.20 10.95
N GLU A 200 -7.41 -1.18 10.25
CA GLU A 200 -7.79 -1.48 8.88
C GLU A 200 -9.26 -1.91 8.76
N ASN A 201 -9.76 -2.71 9.69
CA ASN A 201 -11.16 -3.08 9.73
C ASN A 201 -12.07 -1.88 10.02
N GLN A 202 -11.73 -1.06 11.03
CA GLN A 202 -12.48 0.14 11.37
C GLN A 202 -12.48 1.16 10.23
N MET A 203 -11.38 1.34 9.50
CA MET A 203 -11.33 2.14 8.27
C MET A 203 -12.41 1.71 7.26
N ARG A 204 -12.52 0.40 6.99
CA ARG A 204 -13.51 -0.14 6.05
C ARG A 204 -14.94 0.10 6.54
N VAL A 205 -15.20 -0.22 7.81
CA VAL A 205 -16.52 -0.05 8.43
C VAL A 205 -16.93 1.42 8.44
N SER A 206 -16.02 2.33 8.83
CA SER A 206 -16.23 3.77 8.78
C SER A 206 -16.63 4.25 7.40
N LEU A 207 -15.87 3.90 6.36
CA LEU A 207 -16.17 4.34 5.00
C LEU A 207 -17.50 3.76 4.49
N GLY A 208 -17.80 2.50 4.79
CA GLY A 208 -19.09 1.90 4.49
C GLY A 208 -20.26 2.60 5.20
N ASN A 209 -20.09 2.97 6.47
CA ASN A 209 -21.10 3.71 7.22
C ASN A 209 -21.26 5.15 6.72
N CYS A 210 -20.17 5.84 6.41
CA CYS A 210 -20.21 7.17 5.79
C CYS A 210 -20.94 7.15 4.45
N LEU A 211 -20.74 6.12 3.63
CA LEU A 211 -21.46 5.96 2.36
C LEU A 211 -22.95 5.69 2.59
N ASP A 212 -23.31 4.86 3.57
CA ASP A 212 -24.72 4.59 3.94
C ASP A 212 -25.44 5.88 4.34
N ILE A 213 -24.82 6.66 5.23
CA ILE A 213 -25.33 7.96 5.70
C ILE A 213 -25.44 8.93 4.52
N SER A 214 -24.38 9.06 3.73
CA SER A 214 -24.32 9.99 2.59
C SER A 214 -25.38 9.69 1.53
N LEU A 215 -25.64 8.41 1.24
CA LEU A 215 -26.70 7.99 0.32
C LEU A 215 -28.10 8.37 0.85
N ARG A 216 -28.38 8.12 2.14
CA ARG A 216 -29.66 8.47 2.75
C ARG A 216 -29.90 9.97 2.77
N GLU A 217 -28.89 10.74 3.16
CA GLU A 217 -28.94 12.20 3.13
C GLU A 217 -29.20 12.69 1.71
N PHE A 218 -28.46 12.20 0.71
CA PHE A 218 -28.64 12.64 -0.67
C PHE A 218 -30.03 12.28 -1.22
N ILE A 219 -30.55 11.09 -0.92
CA ILE A 219 -31.92 10.70 -1.32
C ILE A 219 -32.93 11.68 -0.73
N GLN A 220 -32.79 12.07 0.54
CA GLN A 220 -33.66 13.08 1.16
C GLN A 220 -33.55 14.44 0.46
N LEU A 221 -32.34 14.88 0.10
CA LEU A 221 -32.11 16.11 -0.66
C LEU A 221 -32.77 16.10 -2.04
N SER A 222 -32.80 14.94 -2.68
CA SER A 222 -33.34 14.76 -4.05
C SER A 222 -34.82 14.35 -4.11
N SER A 223 -35.48 14.21 -2.96
CA SER A 223 -36.89 13.79 -2.88
C SER A 223 -37.88 14.93 -3.14
N LYS A 224 -37.43 16.18 -3.03
CA LYS A 224 -38.16 17.36 -3.50
C LYS A 224 -37.82 17.56 -4.98
N ASP A 225 -38.81 17.93 -5.79
CA ASP A 225 -38.66 18.08 -7.26
C ASP A 225 -37.51 19.02 -7.69
N GLU A 226 -36.97 19.82 -6.76
CA GLU A 226 -35.76 20.62 -6.95
C GLU A 226 -34.69 20.31 -5.88
N LEU A 227 -33.43 20.29 -6.32
CA LEU A 227 -32.27 20.15 -5.45
C LEU A 227 -32.12 21.43 -4.60
N ASP A 228 -32.21 21.28 -3.29
CA ASP A 228 -31.89 22.35 -2.34
C ASP A 228 -30.37 22.65 -2.40
N LYS A 229 -30.04 23.80 -2.97
CA LYS A 229 -28.66 24.21 -3.26
C LYS A 229 -27.83 24.35 -1.99
N ASP A 230 -28.39 24.96 -0.95
CA ASP A 230 -27.66 25.24 0.29
C ASP A 230 -27.38 23.94 1.05
N LEU A 231 -28.36 23.04 1.10
CA LEU A 231 -28.19 21.73 1.70
C LEU A 231 -27.20 20.85 0.90
N PHE A 232 -27.20 20.94 -0.44
CA PHE A 232 -26.23 20.23 -1.26
C PHE A 232 -24.80 20.73 -0.99
N LEU A 233 -24.58 22.04 -0.95
CA LEU A 233 -23.24 22.60 -0.65
C LEU A 233 -22.77 22.19 0.74
N LYS A 234 -23.66 22.23 1.74
CA LYS A 234 -23.37 21.75 3.10
C LYS A 234 -23.00 20.27 3.13
N TRP A 235 -23.72 19.43 2.38
CA TRP A 235 -23.42 18.00 2.26
C TRP A 235 -22.03 17.75 1.66
N VAL A 236 -21.61 18.53 0.66
CA VAL A 236 -20.26 18.43 0.08
C VAL A 236 -19.18 18.86 1.08
N GLU A 237 -19.45 19.85 1.93
CA GLU A 237 -18.48 20.29 2.95
C GLU A 237 -18.28 19.21 4.02
N THR A 238 -19.37 18.65 4.56
CA THR A 238 -19.32 17.71 5.70
C THR A 238 -18.92 16.30 5.32
N THR A 239 -19.19 15.87 4.09
CA THR A 239 -18.94 14.49 3.65
C THR A 239 -17.48 14.33 3.16
N PRO A 240 -16.79 13.21 3.43
CA PRO A 240 -15.44 12.98 2.90
C PRO A 240 -15.40 12.93 1.36
N ALA A 241 -14.30 13.40 0.76
CA ALA A 241 -14.14 13.55 -0.69
C ALA A 241 -14.37 12.24 -1.46
N GLN A 242 -13.80 11.14 -0.96
CA GLN A 242 -13.98 9.81 -1.55
C GLN A 242 -15.45 9.37 -1.52
N ILE A 243 -16.14 9.61 -0.41
CA ILE A 243 -17.53 9.19 -0.20
C ILE A 243 -18.47 9.98 -1.11
N ILE A 244 -18.28 11.29 -1.24
CA ILE A 244 -19.07 12.14 -2.14
C ILE A 244 -19.08 11.61 -3.58
N VAL A 245 -17.91 11.26 -4.11
CA VAL A 245 -17.78 10.70 -5.46
C VAL A 245 -18.51 9.36 -5.57
N LEU A 246 -18.38 8.48 -4.58
CA LEU A 246 -19.06 7.17 -4.57
C LEU A 246 -20.58 7.32 -4.51
N THR A 247 -21.09 8.23 -3.66
CA THR A 247 -22.52 8.54 -3.56
C THR A 247 -23.08 8.96 -4.92
N ILE A 248 -22.42 9.91 -5.60
CA ILE A 248 -22.84 10.38 -6.92
C ILE A 248 -22.81 9.25 -7.96
N LYS A 249 -21.79 8.39 -7.95
CA LYS A 249 -21.70 7.23 -8.86
C LYS A 249 -22.82 6.22 -8.67
N VAL A 250 -23.16 5.89 -7.43
CA VAL A 250 -24.27 4.98 -7.10
C VAL A 250 -25.60 5.57 -7.56
N ILE A 251 -25.87 6.83 -7.22
CA ILE A 251 -27.13 7.50 -7.54
C ILE A 251 -27.29 7.69 -9.04
N TRP A 252 -26.20 8.07 -9.73
CA TRP A 252 -26.20 8.15 -11.18
C TRP A 252 -26.51 6.80 -11.83
N THR A 253 -25.86 5.73 -11.38
CA THR A 253 -26.13 4.36 -11.88
C THR A 253 -27.61 4.02 -11.72
N GLN A 254 -28.18 4.24 -10.53
CA GLN A 254 -29.60 3.98 -10.25
C GLN A 254 -30.53 4.83 -11.15
N LYS A 255 -30.24 6.12 -11.32
CA LYS A 255 -31.05 7.01 -12.18
C LYS A 255 -31.02 6.58 -13.64
N VAL A 256 -29.84 6.23 -14.17
CA VAL A 256 -29.70 5.76 -15.55
C VAL A 256 -30.40 4.42 -15.76
N GLU A 257 -30.28 3.47 -14.84
CA GLU A 257 -30.98 2.18 -14.97
C GLU A 257 -32.51 2.33 -14.87
N ASN A 258 -32.99 3.20 -13.98
CA ASN A 258 -34.41 3.54 -13.88
C ASN A 258 -34.91 4.22 -15.17
N ALA A 259 -34.11 5.09 -15.78
CA ALA A 259 -34.41 5.68 -17.07
C ALA A 259 -34.43 4.64 -18.18
N LEU A 260 -33.43 3.77 -18.28
CA LEU A 260 -33.39 2.71 -19.30
C LEU A 260 -34.56 1.72 -19.17
N SER A 261 -35.06 1.50 -17.95
CA SER A 261 -36.22 0.66 -17.68
C SER A 261 -37.57 1.33 -18.02
N ASN A 262 -37.64 2.67 -17.92
CA ASN A 262 -38.86 3.45 -18.12
C ASN A 262 -38.65 4.51 -19.20
N ASN A 263 -39.30 4.40 -20.37
CA ASN A 263 -39.24 5.39 -21.46
C ASN A 263 -37.85 6.05 -21.66
N SER A 264 -36.83 5.20 -21.83
CA SER A 264 -35.39 5.51 -21.93
C SER A 264 -35.03 6.93 -22.34
N GLN A 265 -35.47 7.37 -23.51
CA GLN A 265 -35.02 8.65 -24.07
C GLN A 265 -35.47 9.89 -23.31
N VAL A 266 -36.68 9.88 -22.72
CA VAL A 266 -37.20 11.04 -21.99
C VAL A 266 -36.50 11.15 -20.63
N PHE A 267 -36.41 10.03 -19.91
CA PHE A 267 -35.81 10.02 -18.58
C PHE A 267 -34.28 10.16 -18.61
N LEU A 268 -33.61 9.73 -19.68
CA LEU A 268 -32.19 10.02 -19.89
C LEU A 268 -31.95 11.52 -20.10
N LYS A 269 -32.82 12.23 -20.81
CA LYS A 269 -32.74 13.70 -20.96
C LYS A 269 -32.97 14.40 -19.63
N GLN A 270 -33.95 13.98 -18.84
CA GLN A 270 -34.16 14.52 -17.49
C GLN A 270 -32.94 14.29 -16.58
N THR A 271 -32.31 13.12 -16.67
CA THR A 271 -31.07 12.83 -15.93
C THR A 271 -29.92 13.71 -16.42
N LEU A 272 -29.84 13.99 -17.72
CA LEU A 272 -28.86 14.90 -18.31
C LEU A 272 -29.03 16.34 -17.79
N ASP A 273 -30.26 16.84 -17.75
CA ASP A 273 -30.59 18.18 -17.23
C ASP A 273 -30.28 18.28 -15.73
N TRP A 274 -30.59 17.22 -14.97
CA TRP A 274 -30.23 17.13 -13.55
C TRP A 274 -28.71 17.23 -13.33
N ILE A 275 -27.89 16.53 -14.13
CA ILE A 275 -26.42 16.68 -14.06
C ILE A 275 -25.98 18.11 -14.43
N GLY A 276 -26.61 18.68 -15.47
CA GLY A 276 -26.34 20.06 -15.90
C GLY A 276 -26.53 21.07 -14.77
N ASN A 277 -27.66 20.99 -14.06
CA ASN A 277 -27.97 21.88 -12.94
C ASN A 277 -26.94 21.78 -11.80
N ILE A 278 -26.46 20.57 -11.48
CA ILE A 278 -25.43 20.36 -10.46
C ILE A 278 -24.08 20.91 -10.93
N LEU A 279 -23.72 20.67 -12.20
CA LEU A 279 -22.49 21.21 -12.79
C LEU A 279 -22.47 22.73 -12.77
N ASP A 280 -23.58 23.38 -13.14
CA ASP A 280 -23.69 24.84 -13.12
C ASP A 280 -23.57 25.40 -11.70
N LEU A 281 -24.19 24.72 -10.72
CA LEU A 281 -24.06 25.07 -9.30
C LEU A 281 -22.61 24.97 -8.83
N LEU A 282 -21.93 23.85 -9.11
CA LEU A 282 -20.54 23.65 -8.70
C LEU A 282 -19.60 24.61 -9.42
N ALA A 283 -19.77 24.82 -10.73
CA ALA A 283 -18.96 25.72 -11.53
C ALA A 283 -19.06 27.18 -11.03
N PHE A 284 -20.25 27.61 -10.63
CA PHE A 284 -20.45 28.93 -10.02
C PHE A 284 -19.75 29.02 -8.66
N ASN A 285 -19.88 28.01 -7.80
CA ASN A 285 -19.32 28.04 -6.45
C ASN A 285 -17.79 27.95 -6.41
N VAL A 286 -17.16 27.28 -7.39
CA VAL A 286 -15.69 27.20 -7.50
C VAL A 286 -15.04 28.57 -7.74
N LEU A 287 -15.78 29.58 -8.23
CA LEU A 287 -15.27 30.93 -8.45
C LEU A 287 -15.02 31.72 -7.17
N PHE A 288 -15.61 31.31 -6.04
CA PHE A 288 -15.42 31.98 -4.75
C PHE A 288 -14.15 31.51 -4.03
N ASP A 289 -13.78 32.23 -2.98
CA ASP A 289 -12.72 31.79 -2.09
C ASP A 289 -13.22 30.65 -1.22
N LEU A 290 -12.55 29.50 -1.29
CA LEU A 290 -12.96 28.24 -0.70
C LEU A 290 -11.78 27.65 0.05
N GLN A 291 -12.05 26.93 1.13
CA GLN A 291 -11.02 26.12 1.78
C GLN A 291 -10.40 25.15 0.75
N PRO A 292 -9.08 24.92 0.79
CA PRO A 292 -8.39 24.09 -0.20
C PRO A 292 -9.01 22.70 -0.38
N ILE A 293 -9.45 22.07 0.72
CA ILE A 293 -10.10 20.76 0.70
C ILE A 293 -11.46 20.81 -0.03
N THR A 294 -12.30 21.80 0.26
CA THR A 294 -13.61 21.97 -0.37
C THR A 294 -13.46 22.23 -1.86
N ARG A 295 -12.47 23.02 -2.26
CA ARG A 295 -12.14 23.25 -3.67
C ARG A 295 -11.82 21.93 -4.40
N LYS A 296 -10.96 21.09 -3.82
CA LYS A 296 -10.66 19.76 -4.38
C LYS A 296 -11.90 18.86 -4.47
N LYS A 297 -12.78 18.88 -3.45
CA LYS A 297 -14.05 18.14 -3.49
C LYS A 297 -14.93 18.58 -4.67
N TYR A 298 -15.03 19.88 -4.93
CA TYR A 298 -15.76 20.41 -6.10
C TYR A 298 -15.11 19.98 -7.41
N GLU A 299 -13.79 20.07 -7.54
CA GLU A 299 -13.06 19.61 -8.72
C GLU A 299 -13.32 18.12 -9.00
N HIS A 300 -13.26 17.27 -7.98
CA HIS A 300 -13.51 15.83 -8.12
C HIS A 300 -14.93 15.50 -8.57
N LEU A 301 -15.92 16.27 -8.08
CA LEU A 301 -17.30 16.17 -8.50
C LEU A 301 -17.51 16.65 -9.93
N ILE A 302 -16.95 17.80 -10.29
CA ILE A 302 -17.05 18.35 -11.65
C ILE A 302 -16.48 17.36 -12.66
N ILE A 303 -15.30 16.80 -12.39
CA ILE A 303 -14.67 15.79 -13.25
C ILE A 303 -15.59 14.56 -13.43
N GLU A 304 -16.19 14.08 -12.34
CA GLU A 304 -17.12 12.94 -12.39
C GLU A 304 -18.38 13.25 -13.20
N LEU A 305 -19.02 14.38 -12.90
CA LEU A 305 -20.29 14.77 -13.50
C LEU A 305 -20.14 15.08 -15.00
N ILE A 306 -19.00 15.64 -15.42
CA ILE A 306 -18.67 15.82 -16.84
C ILE A 306 -18.63 14.45 -17.54
N HIS A 307 -17.94 13.47 -16.98
CA HIS A 307 -17.89 12.12 -17.54
C HIS A 307 -19.29 11.49 -17.61
N GLN A 308 -20.06 11.53 -16.52
CA GLN A 308 -21.42 11.00 -16.45
C GLN A 308 -22.37 11.66 -17.47
N ARG A 309 -22.28 12.98 -17.65
CA ARG A 309 -23.02 13.72 -18.69
C ARG A 309 -22.66 13.23 -20.09
N ASP A 310 -21.37 13.05 -20.35
CA ASP A 310 -20.89 12.66 -21.67
C ASP A 310 -21.25 11.20 -21.99
N VAL A 311 -21.28 10.31 -20.99
CA VAL A 311 -21.85 8.96 -21.09
C VAL A 311 -23.34 9.01 -21.46
N ILE A 312 -24.16 9.79 -20.73
CA ILE A 312 -25.60 9.90 -21.04
C ILE A 312 -25.83 10.40 -22.48
N ARG A 313 -25.05 11.39 -22.93
CA ARG A 313 -25.11 11.88 -24.32
C ARG A 313 -24.83 10.77 -25.33
N ARG A 314 -23.81 9.93 -25.07
CA ARG A 314 -23.52 8.75 -25.91
C ARG A 314 -24.67 7.74 -25.89
N LEU A 315 -25.26 7.44 -24.74
CA LEU A 315 -26.40 6.52 -24.63
C LEU A 315 -27.63 7.01 -25.41
N ILE A 316 -27.92 8.32 -25.34
CA ILE A 316 -29.00 8.95 -26.11
C ILE A 316 -28.72 8.85 -27.61
N GLN A 317 -27.49 9.20 -28.05
CA GLN A 317 -27.09 9.15 -29.46
C GLN A 317 -27.13 7.72 -30.02
N ALA A 318 -26.70 6.73 -29.24
CA ALA A 318 -26.75 5.32 -29.60
C ALA A 318 -28.18 4.73 -29.56
N GLY A 319 -29.16 5.47 -29.02
CA GLY A 319 -30.55 5.04 -28.94
C GLY A 319 -30.76 3.84 -28.02
N VAL A 320 -29.97 3.72 -26.94
CA VAL A 320 -30.02 2.59 -26.00
C VAL A 320 -31.40 2.48 -25.34
N LYS A 321 -31.95 1.26 -25.30
CA LYS A 321 -33.30 0.99 -24.75
C LYS A 321 -33.33 -0.09 -23.68
N THR A 322 -32.22 -0.81 -23.45
CA THR A 322 -32.21 -1.95 -22.53
C THR A 322 -30.99 -1.91 -21.63
N LEU A 323 -31.12 -2.45 -20.42
CA LEU A 323 -30.01 -2.58 -19.46
C LEU A 323 -28.91 -3.55 -19.93
N LYS A 324 -29.21 -4.41 -20.90
CA LYS A 324 -28.27 -5.40 -21.45
C LYS A 324 -27.48 -4.86 -22.64
N ASP A 325 -27.75 -3.63 -23.07
CA ASP A 325 -27.06 -3.02 -24.19
C ASP A 325 -25.59 -2.81 -23.85
N PHE A 326 -24.71 -3.18 -24.79
CA PHE A 326 -23.28 -3.10 -24.58
C PHE A 326 -22.83 -1.67 -24.25
N ALA A 327 -23.43 -0.66 -24.89
CA ALA A 327 -23.09 0.75 -24.65
C ALA A 327 -23.37 1.21 -23.21
N TRP A 328 -24.27 0.53 -22.48
CA TRP A 328 -24.44 0.75 -21.04
C TRP A 328 -23.53 -0.17 -20.22
N THR A 329 -23.46 -1.45 -20.58
CA THR A 329 -22.69 -2.41 -19.79
C THR A 329 -21.18 -2.17 -19.85
N GLU A 330 -20.65 -1.56 -20.91
CA GLU A 330 -19.23 -1.19 -21.04
C GLU A 330 -18.79 -0.14 -20.02
N GLU A 331 -19.74 0.62 -19.46
CA GLU A 331 -19.49 1.63 -18.44
C GLU A 331 -19.37 1.01 -17.05
N MET A 332 -18.62 1.68 -16.18
CA MET A 332 -18.44 1.26 -14.79
C MET A 332 -19.67 1.65 -13.96
N ARG A 333 -20.36 0.64 -13.43
CA ARG A 333 -21.64 0.77 -12.74
C ARG A 333 -21.50 0.43 -11.26
N PHE A 334 -22.15 1.20 -10.39
CA PHE A 334 -21.99 1.10 -8.94
C PHE A 334 -23.31 0.72 -8.28
N TYR A 335 -23.32 -0.42 -7.60
CA TYR A 335 -24.49 -1.01 -6.97
C TYR A 335 -24.31 -1.07 -5.47
N TRP A 336 -25.16 -0.33 -4.75
CA TRP A 336 -25.21 -0.35 -3.29
C TRP A 336 -26.32 -1.27 -2.81
N ASN A 337 -25.99 -2.22 -1.92
CA ASN A 337 -26.95 -3.11 -1.30
C ASN A 337 -26.84 -3.02 0.23
N GLU A 338 -27.84 -2.43 0.89
CA GLU A 338 -27.83 -2.19 2.33
C GLU A 338 -27.82 -3.47 3.18
N LYS A 339 -28.32 -4.59 2.66
CA LYS A 339 -28.49 -5.85 3.40
C LYS A 339 -27.25 -6.74 3.41
N GLU A 340 -26.25 -6.39 2.60
CA GLU A 340 -25.02 -7.16 2.44
C GLU A 340 -23.99 -6.80 3.51
N SER A 341 -23.01 -7.67 3.71
CA SER A 341 -21.88 -7.41 4.60
C SER A 341 -21.09 -6.17 4.16
N HIS A 342 -20.38 -5.51 5.08
CA HIS A 342 -19.55 -4.33 4.74
C HIS A 342 -18.58 -4.59 3.57
N GLU A 343 -18.11 -5.83 3.41
CA GLU A 343 -17.18 -6.22 2.34
C GLU A 343 -17.86 -6.34 0.97
N THR A 344 -19.17 -6.59 0.91
CA THR A 344 -19.96 -6.78 -0.33
C THR A 344 -21.03 -5.69 -0.53
N LYS A 345 -21.06 -4.69 0.35
CA LYS A 345 -22.10 -3.65 0.37
C LYS A 345 -22.11 -2.77 -0.87
N LEU A 346 -20.93 -2.51 -1.45
CA LEU A 346 -20.76 -1.79 -2.71
C LEU A 346 -20.11 -2.70 -3.75
N MET A 347 -20.85 -2.99 -4.82
CA MET A 347 -20.40 -3.78 -5.95
C MET A 347 -20.21 -2.89 -7.18
N ILE A 348 -19.06 -3.00 -7.82
CA ILE A 348 -18.73 -2.31 -9.07
C ILE A 348 -18.81 -3.32 -10.19
N SER A 349 -19.57 -3.05 -11.25
CA SER A 349 -19.65 -3.93 -12.42
C SER A 349 -19.30 -3.19 -13.71
N ILE A 350 -18.61 -3.90 -14.60
CA ILE A 350 -18.19 -3.42 -15.91
C ILE A 350 -18.16 -4.61 -16.88
N ALA A 351 -18.86 -4.46 -18.00
CA ALA A 351 -19.29 -5.55 -18.88
C ALA A 351 -19.85 -6.74 -18.07
N ASN A 352 -19.18 -7.88 -18.11
CA ASN A 352 -19.49 -9.13 -17.39
C ASN A 352 -18.70 -9.31 -16.09
N ALA A 353 -17.82 -8.38 -15.73
CA ALA A 353 -17.01 -8.45 -14.51
C ALA A 353 -17.69 -7.67 -13.37
N SER A 354 -17.62 -8.21 -12.16
CA SER A 354 -18.13 -7.57 -10.94
C SER A 354 -17.14 -7.74 -9.79
N PHE A 355 -16.90 -6.65 -9.06
CA PHE A 355 -15.93 -6.58 -7.99
C PHE A 355 -16.51 -5.88 -6.76
N ALA A 356 -16.15 -6.37 -5.58
CA ALA A 356 -16.44 -5.66 -4.34
C ALA A 356 -15.52 -4.45 -4.17
N TYR A 357 -16.04 -3.34 -3.69
CA TYR A 357 -15.24 -2.17 -3.37
C TYR A 357 -14.36 -2.43 -2.14
N GLY A 358 -13.08 -2.06 -2.22
CA GLY A 358 -12.10 -2.38 -1.16
C GLY A 358 -12.25 -1.58 0.14
N PHE A 359 -12.95 -0.43 0.10
CA PHE A 359 -13.02 0.54 1.20
C PHE A 359 -11.64 0.88 1.80
N GLU A 360 -10.64 1.04 0.94
CA GLU A 360 -9.37 1.66 1.33
C GLU A 360 -9.56 3.17 1.41
N TYR A 361 -9.13 3.81 2.49
CA TYR A 361 -9.15 5.26 2.57
C TYR A 361 -8.08 5.85 1.66
N LEU A 362 -8.50 6.69 0.72
CA LEU A 362 -7.62 7.34 -0.24
C LEU A 362 -7.27 8.77 0.16
N GLY A 363 -8.05 9.39 1.05
CA GLY A 363 -7.94 10.83 1.32
C GLY A 363 -8.31 11.66 0.08
N VAL A 364 -7.73 12.84 -0.04
CA VAL A 364 -8.06 13.80 -1.11
C VAL A 364 -7.01 13.73 -2.22
N VAL A 365 -7.03 12.61 -2.94
CA VAL A 365 -6.14 12.35 -4.09
C VAL A 365 -6.59 13.07 -5.35
N ASP A 366 -5.65 13.50 -6.16
CA ASP A 366 -5.97 14.14 -7.44
C ASP A 366 -6.68 13.15 -8.37
N LYS A 367 -7.74 13.62 -9.01
CA LYS A 367 -8.59 12.79 -9.85
C LYS A 367 -8.22 12.93 -11.33
N LEU A 368 -8.04 11.79 -12.00
CA LEU A 368 -7.80 11.76 -13.45
C LEU A 368 -9.10 12.05 -14.20
N VAL A 369 -9.02 12.87 -15.25
CA VAL A 369 -10.12 13.06 -16.20
C VAL A 369 -10.38 11.74 -16.94
N GLN A 370 -11.63 11.27 -16.90
CA GLN A 370 -12.06 10.08 -17.64
C GLN A 370 -12.28 10.44 -19.11
N THR A 371 -11.35 9.96 -19.93
CA THR A 371 -11.42 10.07 -21.39
C THR A 371 -11.87 8.73 -21.97
N PRO A 372 -12.36 8.68 -23.23
CA PRO A 372 -12.69 7.40 -23.88
C PRO A 372 -11.53 6.40 -23.90
N LEU A 373 -10.28 6.89 -23.90
CA LEU A 373 -9.11 6.03 -23.79
C LEU A 373 -8.93 5.48 -22.37
N THR A 374 -9.19 6.29 -21.35
CA THR A 374 -9.20 5.85 -19.94
C THR A 374 -10.27 4.78 -19.71
N ASP A 375 -11.47 4.95 -20.27
CA ASP A 375 -12.57 3.99 -20.10
C ASP A 375 -12.23 2.63 -20.76
N ARG A 376 -11.63 2.65 -21.96
CA ARG A 376 -11.11 1.41 -22.59
C ARG A 376 -10.01 0.76 -21.76
N CYS A 377 -9.13 1.55 -21.14
CA CYS A 377 -8.12 1.01 -20.23
C CYS A 377 -8.80 0.32 -19.03
N TYR A 378 -9.79 0.95 -18.40
CA TYR A 378 -10.53 0.34 -17.30
C TYR A 378 -11.26 -0.93 -17.72
N LEU A 379 -11.94 -0.94 -18.86
CA LEU A 379 -12.57 -2.15 -19.39
C LEU A 379 -11.52 -3.27 -19.57
N THR A 380 -10.39 -2.98 -20.21
CA THR A 380 -9.35 -3.99 -20.45
C THR A 380 -8.74 -4.52 -19.15
N LEU A 381 -8.41 -3.63 -18.21
CA LEU A 381 -7.81 -4.01 -16.93
C LEU A 381 -8.77 -4.79 -16.05
N THR A 382 -10.04 -4.40 -16.00
CA THR A 382 -11.07 -5.12 -15.23
C THR A 382 -11.39 -6.47 -15.84
N GLN A 383 -11.35 -6.62 -17.16
CA GLN A 383 -11.44 -7.93 -17.82
C GLN A 383 -10.23 -8.81 -17.52
N ALA A 384 -9.01 -8.26 -17.57
CA ALA A 384 -7.81 -8.99 -17.16
C ALA A 384 -7.91 -9.47 -15.70
N LEU A 385 -8.33 -8.59 -14.78
CA LEU A 385 -8.55 -8.93 -13.38
C LEU A 385 -9.61 -10.02 -13.20
N ASN A 386 -10.72 -9.95 -13.93
CA ASN A 386 -11.78 -10.97 -13.90
C ASN A 386 -11.25 -12.35 -14.35
N LEU A 387 -10.30 -12.36 -15.29
CA LEU A 387 -9.60 -13.54 -15.77
C LEU A 387 -8.37 -13.93 -14.93
N ARG A 388 -8.10 -13.21 -13.83
CA ARG A 388 -6.92 -13.39 -12.96
C ARG A 388 -5.59 -13.21 -13.70
N LEU A 389 -5.57 -12.32 -14.69
CA LEU A 389 -4.39 -11.92 -15.45
C LEU A 389 -3.89 -10.56 -14.97
N GLY A 390 -2.58 -10.33 -15.14
CA GLY A 390 -1.98 -9.01 -14.95
C GLY A 390 -2.38 -8.04 -16.06
N GLY A 391 -2.39 -6.74 -15.72
CA GLY A 391 -2.63 -5.66 -16.68
C GLY A 391 -1.32 -4.96 -17.10
N ALA A 392 -0.94 -5.06 -18.37
CA ALA A 392 0.28 -4.44 -18.90
C ALA A 392 -0.06 -3.45 -20.05
N PRO A 393 -0.49 -2.22 -19.75
CA PRO A 393 -0.77 -1.23 -20.80
C PRO A 393 0.52 -0.80 -21.51
N ALA A 394 0.61 -1.06 -22.82
CA ALA A 394 1.74 -0.66 -23.65
C ALA A 394 1.52 0.71 -24.31
N GLY A 395 2.60 1.49 -24.44
CA GLY A 395 2.57 2.81 -25.10
C GLY A 395 3.82 3.66 -24.81
N PRO A 396 4.01 4.81 -25.48
CA PRO A 396 5.11 5.73 -25.21
C PRO A 396 5.12 6.27 -23.77
N ALA A 397 6.28 6.70 -23.27
CA ALA A 397 6.37 7.39 -21.99
C ALA A 397 5.51 8.67 -21.98
N GLY A 398 4.92 9.03 -20.84
CA GLY A 398 4.07 10.22 -20.72
C GLY A 398 2.61 10.07 -21.17
N THR A 399 2.19 8.91 -21.68
CA THR A 399 0.79 8.65 -22.10
C THR A 399 -0.18 8.32 -20.96
N GLY A 400 0.22 8.57 -19.71
CA GLY A 400 -0.59 8.35 -18.51
C GLY A 400 -0.69 6.89 -18.05
N LYS A 401 0.21 6.00 -18.51
CA LYS A 401 0.21 4.56 -18.15
C LYS A 401 0.23 4.32 -16.63
N SER A 402 1.17 4.94 -15.91
CA SER A 402 1.31 4.78 -14.45
C SER A 402 0.13 5.39 -13.68
N LEU A 403 -0.38 6.53 -14.13
CA LEU A 403 -1.55 7.22 -13.53
C LEU A 403 -2.86 6.45 -13.73
N ARG A 404 -3.00 5.73 -14.84
CA ARG A 404 -4.17 4.86 -15.10
C ARG A 404 -4.11 3.59 -14.27
N ASN A 405 -2.93 2.99 -14.12
CA ASN A 405 -2.72 1.83 -13.24
C ASN A 405 -2.95 2.19 -11.76
N SER A 406 -2.56 3.38 -11.32
CA SER A 406 -2.83 3.83 -9.94
C SER A 406 -4.31 4.07 -9.65
N THR A 407 -5.23 3.93 -10.62
CA THR A 407 -6.68 4.00 -10.32
C THR A 407 -7.32 2.61 -10.15
N ILE A 408 -6.61 1.55 -10.54
CA ILE A 408 -7.04 0.15 -10.38
C ILE A 408 -5.90 -0.61 -9.70
N VAL A 409 -5.91 -0.67 -8.36
CA VAL A 409 -4.97 -1.50 -7.60
C VAL A 409 -5.72 -2.57 -6.82
N TYR A 410 -5.10 -3.75 -6.81
CA TYR A 410 -5.51 -4.97 -6.16
C TYR A 410 -4.85 -5.08 -4.78
N THR A 411 -5.61 -5.43 -3.75
CA THR A 411 -5.08 -5.88 -2.45
C THR A 411 -5.33 -7.38 -2.29
N PRO A 412 -4.29 -8.23 -2.33
CA PRO A 412 -4.45 -9.66 -2.05
C PRO A 412 -4.81 -9.88 -0.58
N ASN A 413 -5.92 -10.57 -0.33
CA ASN A 413 -6.17 -11.29 0.92
C ASN A 413 -6.10 -12.79 0.60
N GLY A 414 -4.90 -13.39 0.69
CA GLY A 414 -4.68 -14.81 0.41
C GLY A 414 -3.30 -15.08 -0.21
N PRO A 415 -2.80 -16.35 -0.18
CA PRO A 415 -1.41 -16.67 -0.51
C PRO A 415 -1.08 -16.40 -1.99
N LYS A 416 0.19 -16.10 -2.26
CA LYS A 416 0.75 -15.83 -3.59
C LYS A 416 0.34 -16.92 -4.59
N LEU A 417 -0.09 -16.49 -5.79
CA LEU A 417 -0.17 -17.37 -6.96
C LEU A 417 1.25 -17.59 -7.51
N ASN A 418 1.66 -18.84 -7.64
CA ASN A 418 2.90 -19.23 -8.32
C ASN A 418 2.86 -18.81 -9.80
N GLY A 419 3.86 -18.03 -10.21
CA GLY A 419 4.08 -17.58 -11.59
C GLY A 419 4.83 -16.25 -11.56
N ASP A 420 5.91 -16.15 -12.34
CA ASP A 420 6.81 -15.00 -12.41
C ASP A 420 6.06 -13.67 -12.64
N LEU A 421 5.64 -13.03 -11.54
CA LEU A 421 5.19 -11.64 -11.53
C LEU A 421 6.39 -10.79 -11.09
N GLN A 422 7.22 -10.39 -12.05
CA GLN A 422 8.06 -9.22 -11.88
C GLN A 422 7.15 -7.99 -11.82
N ILE A 423 6.75 -7.61 -10.61
CA ILE A 423 6.18 -6.29 -10.35
C ILE A 423 7.39 -5.36 -10.22
N GLY A 424 7.74 -4.66 -11.30
CA GLY A 424 8.75 -3.62 -11.27
C GLY A 424 8.42 -2.56 -10.20
N ASP A 425 9.45 -2.05 -9.53
CA ASP A 425 9.48 -1.25 -8.30
C ASP A 425 8.68 0.09 -8.26
N GLU A 426 7.71 0.33 -9.14
CA GLU A 426 7.00 1.63 -9.20
C GLU A 426 5.46 1.59 -9.12
N VAL A 427 4.81 0.45 -8.90
CA VAL A 427 3.34 0.43 -8.99
C VAL A 427 2.69 -0.42 -7.89
N CYS A 428 2.34 0.21 -6.77
CA CYS A 428 1.28 -0.27 -5.88
C CYS A 428 0.89 0.81 -4.85
N LYS A 429 0.10 1.81 -5.25
CA LYS A 429 -0.69 2.64 -4.33
C LYS A 429 -2.05 2.94 -4.96
N ILE A 430 -3.11 2.83 -4.14
CA ILE A 430 -4.56 3.09 -4.37
C ILE A 430 -5.39 1.81 -4.62
N GLY A 431 -5.68 1.06 -3.55
CA GLY A 431 -6.59 -0.10 -3.58
C GLY A 431 -8.03 0.33 -3.86
N VAL A 432 -8.63 -0.16 -4.95
CA VAL A 432 -10.03 0.15 -5.33
C VAL A 432 -10.90 -1.10 -5.34
N PHE A 433 -10.32 -2.28 -5.58
CA PHE A 433 -11.06 -3.54 -5.75
C PHE A 433 -10.58 -4.64 -4.81
N ARG A 434 -11.52 -5.39 -4.22
CA ARG A 434 -11.25 -6.59 -3.43
C ARG A 434 -11.71 -7.83 -4.19
N VAL A 435 -10.81 -8.81 -4.35
CA VAL A 435 -11.12 -10.12 -4.95
C VAL A 435 -11.02 -11.17 -3.85
N HIS A 436 -12.14 -11.84 -3.55
CA HIS A 436 -12.15 -12.97 -2.63
C HIS A 436 -11.75 -14.26 -3.35
N PHE A 437 -10.73 -14.95 -2.86
CA PHE A 437 -10.36 -16.30 -3.32
C PHE A 437 -11.04 -17.34 -2.43
N LYS A 438 -11.73 -18.31 -3.05
CA LYS A 438 -12.48 -19.36 -2.34
C LYS A 438 -11.62 -20.52 -1.83
N ASP A 439 -10.35 -20.62 -2.24
CA ASP A 439 -9.54 -21.81 -2.03
C ASP A 439 -8.32 -21.50 -1.15
N GLY A 440 -8.42 -21.85 0.13
CA GLY A 440 -7.34 -21.75 1.11
C GLY A 440 -6.36 -22.92 1.00
N GLY A 441 -5.35 -22.78 0.14
CA GLY A 441 -4.26 -23.76 -0.01
C GLY A 441 -2.88 -23.15 0.28
N PHE A 442 -2.10 -23.84 1.10
CA PHE A 442 -0.65 -23.60 1.29
C PHE A 442 0.14 -24.26 0.16
N VAL A 443 1.18 -23.60 -0.36
CA VAL A 443 2.31 -24.28 -1.04
C VAL A 443 3.61 -23.53 -0.74
N ASP A 444 4.58 -24.30 -0.28
CA ASP A 444 5.97 -23.99 0.01
C ASP A 444 6.79 -23.95 -1.28
N CYS A 445 7.73 -23.01 -1.43
CA CYS A 445 8.77 -23.08 -2.48
C CYS A 445 10.03 -22.33 -2.02
N SER A 446 10.98 -23.10 -1.50
CA SER A 446 12.41 -22.89 -1.71
C SER A 446 12.76 -23.08 -3.19
N ASP A 447 13.31 -22.07 -3.85
CA ASP A 447 14.57 -22.16 -4.61
C ASP A 447 14.79 -20.94 -5.53
N ASP A 448 16.08 -20.63 -5.67
CA ASP A 448 16.71 -19.53 -6.39
C ASP A 448 16.31 -19.41 -7.87
N HIS A 449 16.27 -18.17 -8.39
CA HIS A 449 17.03 -17.69 -9.58
C HIS A 449 16.49 -16.34 -10.17
N LEU A 450 17.29 -15.27 -9.97
CA LEU A 450 17.91 -14.39 -10.98
C LEU A 450 17.20 -14.00 -12.30
N LEU A 451 17.07 -12.67 -12.54
CA LEU A 451 17.56 -11.83 -13.68
C LEU A 451 16.57 -10.70 -14.05
N VAL A 452 16.89 -9.42 -13.81
CA VAL A 452 17.63 -8.47 -14.69
C VAL A 452 16.92 -8.21 -16.03
N CYS A 453 16.16 -7.10 -16.08
CA CYS A 453 16.21 -6.02 -17.09
C CYS A 453 15.13 -4.98 -16.82
#